data_AF-A0A7Y4WHV5-F1
#
_entry.id   AF-A0A7Y4WHV5-F1
#
_cell.length_a   1.000
_cell.length_b   1.000
_cell.length_c   1.000
_cell.angle_alpha   90.00
_cell.angle_beta   90.00
_cell.angle_gamma   90.00
#
_symmetry.space_group_name_H-M   'P 1'
#
loop_
_entity.id
_entity.type
_entity.pdbx_description
1 polymer ?
#
loop_
_entity_poly.entity_id
_entity_poly.type
_entity_poly.pdbx_seq_one_letter_code
_entity_poly.pdbx_strand_id
1 'polypeptide(L)'
;MQPSRPWFLLGLFLTTAATLCLEILATRLFSVISWYHLSFFAVSTAMFGMSAGALKVYRLKDAQPGAGALAALARYALAFALVIPCSHLVTLVVPIQNGAGMATVAAMTALTLAVAAPFYLSGIVVTLALTRVPGRIGLVYAVDLLGAALGTLLVLPLLEGSNITSAFLVCAALASAGALCFGLARGTGVSWAAASAAHTR
;
A
#
# COMPACT_ATOMS: atom_id res chain seq x y z
N MET A 1 7.71 4.66 -27.92
CA MET A 1 7.17 3.97 -26.71
C MET A 1 8.25 4.01 -25.65
N GLN A 2 8.07 4.72 -24.53
CA GLN A 2 9.08 4.78 -23.46
C GLN A 2 9.01 3.48 -22.63
N PRO A 3 10.03 2.60 -22.70
CA PRO A 3 10.02 1.25 -22.10
C PRO A 3 9.96 1.23 -20.55
N SER A 4 10.05 2.39 -19.90
CA SER A 4 9.93 2.57 -18.44
C SER A 4 8.49 2.71 -17.93
N ARG A 5 7.51 3.01 -18.81
CA ARG A 5 6.09 3.12 -18.46
C ARG A 5 5.42 1.81 -18.00
N PRO A 6 5.64 0.64 -18.63
CA PRO A 6 4.92 -0.58 -18.23
C PRO A 6 5.32 -1.05 -16.83
N TRP A 7 6.60 -0.97 -16.46
CA TRP A 7 7.07 -1.34 -15.13
C TRP A 7 6.51 -0.43 -14.03
N PHE A 8 6.39 0.88 -14.29
CA PHE A 8 5.73 1.79 -13.36
C PHE A 8 4.25 1.44 -13.15
N LEU A 9 3.50 1.23 -14.23
CA LEU A 9 2.08 0.89 -14.16
C LEU A 9 1.86 -0.47 -13.49
N LEU A 10 2.69 -1.46 -13.82
CA LEU A 10 2.65 -2.78 -13.19
C LEU A 10 2.99 -2.69 -11.68
N GLY A 11 3.98 -1.87 -11.33
CA GLY A 11 4.31 -1.59 -9.93
C GLY A 11 3.12 -1.03 -9.16
N LEU A 12 2.44 -0.02 -9.73
CA LEU A 12 1.25 0.58 -9.14
C LEU A 12 0.11 -0.44 -8.99
N PHE A 13 -0.19 -1.16 -10.06
CA PHE A 13 -1.20 -2.22 -10.09
C PHE A 13 -1.00 -3.25 -8.98
N LEU A 14 0.23 -3.76 -8.82
CA LEU A 14 0.56 -4.75 -7.81
C LEU A 14 0.46 -4.19 -6.40
N THR A 15 0.89 -2.93 -6.19
CA THR A 15 0.77 -2.28 -4.89
C THR A 15 -0.69 -2.07 -4.50
N THR A 16 -1.54 -1.59 -5.41
CA THR A 16 -2.95 -1.31 -5.10
C THR A 16 -3.77 -2.58 -4.93
N ALA A 17 -3.44 -3.62 -5.71
CA ALA A 17 -3.97 -4.97 -5.50
C ALA A 17 -3.60 -5.52 -4.11
N ALA A 18 -2.34 -5.38 -3.70
CA ALA A 18 -1.89 -5.79 -2.37
C ALA A 18 -2.60 -5.01 -1.25
N THR A 19 -2.77 -3.69 -1.41
CA THR A 19 -3.44 -2.83 -0.43
C THR A 19 -4.89 -3.23 -0.19
N LEU A 20 -5.67 -3.39 -1.26
CA LEU A 20 -7.09 -3.74 -1.11
C LEU A 20 -7.27 -5.19 -0.65
N CYS A 21 -6.43 -6.12 -1.12
CA CYS A 21 -6.42 -7.49 -0.62
C CYS A 21 -6.12 -7.50 0.89
N LEU A 22 -5.11 -6.75 1.33
CA LEU A 22 -4.75 -6.60 2.75
C LEU A 22 -5.89 -6.00 3.58
N GLU A 23 -6.61 -5.01 3.07
CA GLU A 23 -7.75 -4.40 3.77
C GLU A 23 -8.87 -5.42 4.03
N ILE A 24 -9.22 -6.21 3.02
CA ILE A 24 -10.24 -7.27 3.18
C ILE A 24 -9.73 -8.37 4.11
N LEU A 25 -8.46 -8.77 4.01
CA LEU A 25 -7.88 -9.77 4.91
C LEU A 25 -7.85 -9.27 6.36
N ALA A 26 -7.53 -7.99 6.59
CA ALA A 26 -7.56 -7.39 7.91
C ALA A 26 -8.99 -7.36 8.48
N THR A 27 -9.98 -6.92 7.71
CA THR A 27 -11.39 -6.91 8.16
C THR A 27 -11.92 -8.31 8.48
N ARG A 28 -11.53 -9.31 7.70
CA ARG A 28 -11.80 -10.74 7.97
C ARG A 28 -11.14 -11.21 9.26
N LEU A 29 -9.85 -10.92 9.43
CA LEU A 29 -9.09 -11.31 10.63
C LEU A 29 -9.74 -10.71 11.89
N PHE A 30 -10.05 -9.41 11.89
CA PHE A 30 -10.72 -8.76 13.02
C PHE A 30 -12.14 -9.29 13.24
N SER A 31 -12.88 -9.63 12.18
CA SER A 31 -14.21 -10.25 12.31
C SER A 31 -14.17 -11.61 13.01
N VAL A 32 -13.10 -12.38 12.82
CA VAL A 32 -12.94 -13.71 13.44
C VAL A 32 -12.47 -13.57 14.90
N ILE A 33 -11.53 -12.65 15.17
CA ILE A 33 -10.95 -12.50 16.51
C ILE A 33 -11.92 -11.78 17.47
N SER A 34 -12.74 -10.84 17.01
CA SER A 34 -13.67 -10.11 17.87
C SER A 34 -14.91 -9.71 17.10
N TRP A 35 -16.01 -10.41 17.36
CA TRP A 35 -17.40 -10.10 16.96
C TRP A 35 -17.58 -8.72 16.31
N TYR A 36 -17.86 -8.69 15.00
CA TYR A 36 -18.24 -7.61 14.06
C TYR A 36 -17.80 -6.14 14.29
N HIS A 37 -17.77 -5.63 15.52
CA HIS A 37 -17.43 -4.26 15.87
C HIS A 37 -16.00 -3.86 15.48
N LEU A 38 -15.01 -4.77 15.55
CA LEU A 38 -13.63 -4.44 15.17
C LEU A 38 -13.39 -4.41 13.66
N SER A 39 -14.29 -4.95 12.83
CA SER A 39 -14.16 -4.85 11.37
C SER A 39 -14.29 -3.41 10.89
N PHE A 40 -15.20 -2.62 11.48
CA PHE A 40 -15.32 -1.19 11.17
C PHE A 40 -14.09 -0.39 11.59
N PHE A 41 -13.50 -0.77 12.73
CA PHE A 41 -12.24 -0.21 13.20
C PHE A 41 -11.09 -0.49 12.24
N ALA A 42 -11.01 -1.68 11.63
CA ALA A 42 -9.98 -2.03 10.65
C ALA A 42 -10.05 -1.13 9.40
N VAL A 43 -11.23 -0.97 8.79
CA VAL A 43 -11.43 -0.08 7.63
C VAL A 43 -11.09 1.37 7.97
N SER A 44 -11.59 1.87 9.11
CA SER A 44 -11.33 3.24 9.56
C SER A 44 -9.84 3.50 9.76
N THR A 45 -9.13 2.54 10.36
CA THR A 45 -7.68 2.61 10.60
C THR A 45 -6.89 2.53 9.28
N ALA A 46 -7.36 1.74 8.31
CA ALA A 46 -6.77 1.67 6.98
C ALA A 46 -6.89 3.02 6.24
N MET A 47 -8.08 3.61 6.22
CA MET A 47 -8.31 4.93 5.62
C MET A 47 -7.55 6.04 6.33
N PHE A 48 -7.46 5.98 7.67
CA PHE A 48 -6.64 6.91 8.46
C PHE A 48 -5.15 6.81 8.09
N GLY A 49 -4.61 5.59 8.03
CA GLY A 49 -3.24 5.32 7.61
C GLY A 49 -2.97 5.90 6.22
N MET A 50 -3.79 5.54 5.22
CA MET A 50 -3.63 6.06 3.85
C MET A 50 -3.69 7.58 3.78
N SER A 51 -4.64 8.21 4.49
CA SER A 51 -4.77 9.67 4.54
C SER A 51 -3.56 10.34 5.18
N ALA A 52 -3.03 9.79 6.28
CA ALA A 52 -1.81 10.29 6.92
C ALA A 52 -0.59 10.14 5.99
N GLY A 53 -0.53 9.06 5.20
CA GLY A 53 0.49 8.83 4.19
C GLY A 53 0.43 9.88 3.07
N ALA A 54 -0.77 10.14 2.55
CA ALA A 54 -1.01 11.18 1.55
C ALA A 54 -0.59 12.56 2.07
N LEU A 55 -0.99 12.92 3.30
CA LEU A 55 -0.64 14.21 3.93
C LEU A 55 0.88 14.42 4.02
N LYS A 56 1.65 13.36 4.31
CA LYS A 56 3.11 13.44 4.30
C LYS A 56 3.66 13.82 2.93
N VAL A 57 3.12 13.25 1.85
CA VAL A 57 3.55 13.56 0.46
C VAL A 57 3.21 15.00 0.08
N TYR A 58 2.07 15.52 0.53
CA TYR A 58 1.68 16.92 0.29
C TYR A 58 2.51 17.91 1.11
N ARG A 59 2.90 17.57 2.34
CA ARG A 59 3.75 18.43 3.18
C ARG A 59 5.21 18.45 2.74
N LEU A 60 5.74 17.33 2.25
CA LEU A 60 7.07 17.31 1.63
C LEU A 60 7.00 18.00 0.26
N LYS A 61 7.10 19.33 0.24
CA LYS A 61 7.22 20.13 -0.99
C LYS A 61 8.36 19.65 -1.89
N ASP A 62 9.41 19.05 -1.30
CA ASP A 62 10.71 18.80 -1.95
C ASP A 62 10.92 17.41 -2.58
N ALA A 63 9.88 16.57 -2.74
CA ALA A 63 10.05 15.33 -3.50
C ALA A 63 10.36 15.66 -4.96
N GLN A 64 11.65 15.58 -5.35
CA GLN A 64 12.12 15.93 -6.68
C GLN A 64 11.32 15.16 -7.75
N PRO A 65 10.73 15.85 -8.75
CA PRO A 65 10.02 15.22 -9.85
C PRO A 65 10.90 14.23 -10.62
N GLY A 66 10.28 13.20 -11.20
CA GLY A 66 10.96 12.25 -12.09
C GLY A 66 11.76 11.18 -11.35
N ALA A 67 13.09 11.15 -11.51
CA ALA A 67 13.94 10.05 -11.02
C ALA A 67 13.94 9.93 -9.48
N GLY A 68 13.82 11.06 -8.76
CA GLY A 68 13.68 11.08 -7.30
C GLY A 68 12.36 10.46 -6.84
N ALA A 69 11.26 10.71 -7.55
CA ALA A 69 9.95 10.13 -7.27
C ALA A 69 9.94 8.61 -7.46
N LEU A 70 10.55 8.08 -8.53
CA LEU A 70 10.64 6.63 -8.75
C LEU A 70 11.51 5.92 -7.69
N ALA A 71 12.61 6.55 -7.26
CA ALA A 71 13.43 6.02 -6.17
C ALA A 71 12.65 5.99 -4.84
N ALA A 72 11.88 7.06 -4.55
CA ALA A 72 11.02 7.09 -3.39
C ALA A 72 9.89 6.05 -3.47
N LEU A 73 9.26 5.85 -4.64
CA LEU A 73 8.26 4.79 -4.87
C LEU A 73 8.83 3.41 -4.54
N ALA A 74 9.99 3.06 -5.11
CA ALA A 74 10.62 1.77 -4.85
C ALA A 74 10.94 1.57 -3.36
N ARG A 75 11.47 2.61 -2.69
CA ARG A 75 11.78 2.57 -1.25
C ARG A 75 10.53 2.39 -0.38
N TYR A 76 9.48 3.17 -0.62
CA TYR A 76 8.24 3.09 0.16
C TYR A 76 7.45 1.82 -0.15
N ALA A 77 7.46 1.33 -1.39
CA ALA A 77 6.85 0.05 -1.75
C ALA A 77 7.60 -1.13 -1.11
N LEU A 78 8.92 -1.08 -1.03
CA LEU A 78 9.71 -2.10 -0.33
C LEU A 78 9.46 -2.05 1.19
N ALA A 79 9.40 -0.85 1.77
CA ALA A 79 9.00 -0.70 3.17
C ALA A 79 7.59 -1.24 3.42
N PHE A 80 6.64 -0.97 2.53
CA PHE A 80 5.28 -1.52 2.59
C PHE A 80 5.30 -3.04 2.59
N ALA A 81 6.04 -3.67 1.66
CA ALA A 81 6.18 -5.13 1.58
C ALA A 81 6.75 -5.75 2.86
N LEU A 82 7.73 -5.10 3.49
CA LEU A 82 8.34 -5.58 4.74
C LEU A 82 7.45 -5.34 5.97
N VAL A 83 6.68 -4.25 5.98
CA VAL A 83 5.80 -3.92 7.11
C VAL A 83 4.58 -4.82 7.16
N ILE A 84 4.05 -5.31 6.03
CA ILE A 84 2.91 -6.24 6.01
C ILE A 84 3.10 -7.46 6.95
N PRO A 85 4.16 -8.29 6.81
CA PRO A 85 4.34 -9.44 7.69
C PRO A 85 4.63 -9.03 9.13
N CYS A 86 5.38 -7.94 9.35
CA CYS A 86 5.63 -7.42 10.70
C CYS A 86 4.33 -7.01 11.42
N SER A 87 3.48 -6.26 10.73
CA SER A 87 2.16 -5.85 11.22
C SER A 87 1.27 -7.05 11.52
N HIS A 88 1.25 -8.06 10.64
CA HIS A 88 0.51 -9.29 10.86
C HIS A 88 1.00 -10.04 12.11
N LEU A 89 2.32 -10.17 12.30
CA LEU A 89 2.89 -10.78 13.49
C LEU A 89 2.51 -10.04 14.77
N VAL A 90 2.54 -8.70 14.75
CA VAL A 90 2.09 -7.89 15.90
C VAL A 90 0.62 -8.16 16.21
N THR A 91 -0.25 -8.24 15.18
CA THR A 91 -1.66 -8.56 15.35
C THR A 91 -1.89 -9.96 15.94
N LEU A 92 -1.02 -10.93 15.64
CA LEU A 92 -1.11 -12.29 16.20
C LEU A 92 -0.57 -12.37 17.64
N VAL A 93 0.45 -11.59 17.98
CA VAL A 93 1.12 -11.65 19.29
C VAL A 93 0.41 -10.81 20.34
N VAL A 94 -0.21 -9.69 19.96
CA VAL A 94 -0.87 -8.79 20.91
C VAL A 94 -2.27 -9.34 21.27
N PRO A 95 -2.50 -9.81 22.50
CA PRO A 95 -3.79 -10.34 22.90
C PRO A 95 -4.83 -9.21 23.03
N ILE A 96 -6.03 -9.44 22.52
CA ILE A 96 -7.17 -8.54 22.74
C ILE A 96 -7.70 -8.80 24.15
N GLN A 97 -7.38 -7.91 25.08
CA GLN A 97 -7.84 -7.99 26.46
C GLN A 97 -9.22 -7.32 26.58
N ASN A 98 -10.18 -8.03 27.18
CA ASN A 98 -11.50 -7.48 27.50
C ASN A 98 -11.47 -6.93 28.94
N GLY A 99 -11.27 -5.62 29.09
CA GLY A 99 -11.26 -4.96 30.41
C GLY A 99 -10.88 -3.48 30.34
N ALA A 100 -11.27 -2.71 31.37
CA ALA A 100 -10.98 -1.26 31.47
C ALA A 100 -9.64 -0.99 32.19
N GLY A 101 -8.53 -1.39 31.56
CA GLY A 101 -7.19 -1.21 32.11
C GLY A 101 -6.22 -0.53 31.14
N MET A 102 -5.12 0.03 31.68
CA MET A 102 -4.06 0.66 30.89
C MET A 102 -3.44 -0.30 29.86
N ALA A 103 -3.39 -1.59 30.20
CA ALA A 103 -2.93 -2.65 29.30
C ALA A 103 -3.81 -2.80 28.05
N THR A 104 -5.14 -2.68 28.20
CA THR A 104 -6.09 -2.70 27.07
C THR A 104 -5.88 -1.51 26.14
N VAL A 105 -5.69 -0.31 26.70
CA VAL A 105 -5.41 0.91 25.92
C VAL A 105 -4.11 0.77 25.14
N ALA A 106 -3.07 0.25 25.78
CA ALA A 106 -1.78 -0.02 25.14
C ALA A 106 -1.91 -1.06 24.01
N ALA A 107 -2.64 -2.16 24.24
CA ALA A 107 -2.88 -3.20 23.23
C ALA A 107 -3.68 -2.66 22.03
N MET A 108 -4.74 -1.89 22.28
CA MET A 108 -5.54 -1.27 21.22
C MET A 108 -4.73 -0.26 20.42
N THR A 109 -3.89 0.53 21.08
CA THR A 109 -3.00 1.48 20.41
C THR A 109 -1.96 0.74 19.56
N ALA A 110 -1.36 -0.33 20.09
CA ALA A 110 -0.43 -1.16 19.35
C ALA A 110 -1.08 -1.80 18.11
N LEU A 111 -2.29 -2.33 18.23
CA LEU A 111 -3.06 -2.87 17.11
C LEU A 111 -3.43 -1.78 16.10
N THR A 112 -3.84 -0.60 16.56
CA THR A 112 -4.13 0.55 15.70
C THR A 112 -2.92 0.91 14.85
N LEU A 113 -1.75 1.05 15.50
CA LEU A 113 -0.50 1.39 14.82
C LEU A 113 -0.03 0.28 13.89
N ALA A 114 -0.14 -0.98 14.30
CA ALA A 114 0.23 -2.14 13.49
C ALA A 114 -0.60 -2.20 12.21
N VAL A 115 -1.92 -2.00 12.30
CA VAL A 115 -2.81 -1.98 11.13
C VAL A 115 -2.58 -0.72 10.30
N ALA A 116 -2.44 0.45 10.91
CA ALA A 116 -2.25 1.71 10.18
C ALA A 116 -0.92 1.77 9.40
N ALA A 117 0.15 1.17 9.92
CA ALA A 117 1.50 1.24 9.33
C ALA A 117 1.59 0.81 7.85
N PRO A 118 1.09 -0.37 7.42
CA PRO A 118 1.12 -0.77 6.01
C PRO A 118 0.27 0.17 5.15
N PHE A 119 -0.93 0.56 5.60
CA PHE A 119 -1.80 1.49 4.86
C PHE A 119 -1.19 2.89 4.72
N TYR A 120 -0.45 3.34 5.73
CA TYR A 120 0.32 4.58 5.67
C TYR A 120 1.37 4.56 4.56
N LEU A 121 2.12 3.47 4.45
CA LEU A 121 3.13 3.32 3.40
C LEU A 121 2.48 3.17 2.01
N SER A 122 1.39 2.40 1.90
CA SER A 122 0.58 2.33 0.68
C SER A 122 0.08 3.72 0.25
N GLY A 123 -0.47 4.50 1.19
CA GLY A 123 -0.98 5.85 0.92
C GLY A 123 0.12 6.78 0.39
N ILE A 124 1.34 6.68 0.91
CA ILE A 124 2.50 7.39 0.36
C ILE A 124 2.78 6.96 -1.08
N VAL A 125 2.84 5.65 -1.35
CA VAL A 125 3.13 5.10 -2.69
C VAL A 125 2.09 5.57 -3.71
N VAL A 126 0.80 5.38 -3.43
CA VAL A 126 -0.30 5.75 -4.33
C VAL A 126 -0.31 7.26 -4.58
N THR A 127 -0.19 8.07 -3.53
CA THR A 127 -0.18 9.54 -3.66
C THR A 127 1.03 10.00 -4.47
N LEU A 128 2.21 9.42 -4.24
CA LEU A 128 3.42 9.77 -4.97
C LEU A 128 3.31 9.39 -6.46
N ALA A 129 2.73 8.23 -6.76
CA ALA A 129 2.49 7.76 -8.12
C ALA A 129 1.52 8.68 -8.88
N LEU A 130 0.46 9.16 -8.23
CA LEU A 130 -0.55 10.03 -8.84
C LEU A 130 -0.12 11.50 -8.96
N THR A 131 0.70 12.00 -8.03
CA THR A 131 1.00 13.45 -7.94
C THR A 131 2.39 13.85 -8.42
N ARG A 132 3.40 12.96 -8.35
CA ARG A 132 4.81 13.32 -8.61
C ARG A 132 5.42 12.61 -9.82
N VAL A 133 4.73 11.65 -10.42
CA VAL A 133 5.18 10.99 -11.66
C VAL A 133 4.46 11.64 -12.85
N PRO A 134 5.19 12.32 -13.76
CA PRO A 134 4.58 12.94 -14.94
C PRO A 134 4.01 11.87 -15.88
N GLY A 135 2.73 11.98 -16.25
CA GLY A 135 2.06 10.99 -17.08
C GLY A 135 0.59 11.31 -17.33
N ARG A 136 -0.10 10.44 -18.09
CA ARG A 136 -1.56 10.54 -18.29
C ARG A 136 -2.27 10.09 -17.01
N ILE A 137 -2.67 11.04 -16.17
CA ILE A 137 -3.31 10.78 -14.85
C ILE A 137 -4.48 9.79 -14.99
N GLY A 138 -5.30 9.92 -16.03
CA GLY A 138 -6.41 8.99 -16.28
C GLY A 138 -6.00 7.52 -16.44
N LEU A 139 -4.85 7.23 -17.06
CA LEU A 139 -4.35 5.87 -17.19
C LEU A 139 -3.79 5.35 -15.86
N VAL A 140 -3.05 6.18 -15.14
CA VAL A 140 -2.49 5.83 -13.83
C VAL A 140 -3.63 5.52 -12.85
N TYR A 141 -4.67 6.34 -12.84
CA TYR A 141 -5.87 6.14 -12.05
C TYR A 141 -6.68 4.91 -12.49
N ALA A 142 -6.81 4.64 -13.79
CA ALA A 142 -7.45 3.42 -14.27
C ALA A 142 -6.71 2.15 -13.81
N VAL A 143 -5.38 2.17 -13.81
CA VAL A 143 -4.55 1.06 -13.33
C VAL A 143 -4.64 0.89 -11.81
N ASP A 144 -4.69 1.99 -11.05
CA ASP A 144 -4.94 1.98 -9.61
C ASP A 144 -6.27 1.29 -9.27
N LEU A 145 -7.36 1.71 -9.92
CA LEU A 145 -8.69 1.11 -9.77
C LEU A 145 -8.76 -0.35 -10.23
N LEU A 146 -8.12 -0.70 -11.34
CA LEU A 146 -8.07 -2.09 -11.81
C LEU A 146 -7.29 -2.98 -10.84
N GLY A 147 -6.18 -2.49 -10.30
CA GLY A 147 -5.41 -3.20 -9.27
C GLY A 147 -6.24 -3.41 -8.02
N ALA A 148 -6.90 -2.36 -7.53
CA ALA A 148 -7.84 -2.45 -6.41
C ALA A 148 -8.94 -3.51 -6.65
N ALA A 149 -9.63 -3.47 -7.80
CA ALA A 149 -10.70 -4.40 -8.12
C ALA A 149 -10.23 -5.86 -8.27
N LEU A 150 -9.08 -6.09 -8.90
CA LEU A 150 -8.53 -7.44 -9.00
C LEU A 150 -7.96 -7.93 -7.67
N GLY A 151 -7.41 -7.03 -6.84
CA GLY A 151 -6.98 -7.31 -5.49
C GLY A 151 -8.13 -7.74 -4.59
N THR A 152 -9.31 -7.13 -4.71
CA THR A 152 -10.49 -7.56 -3.94
C THR A 152 -11.00 -8.93 -4.38
N LEU A 153 -11.00 -9.21 -5.69
CA LEU A 153 -11.37 -10.53 -6.22
C LEU A 153 -10.36 -11.62 -5.81
N LEU A 154 -9.07 -11.29 -5.76
CA LEU A 154 -8.00 -12.22 -5.39
C LEU A 154 -8.15 -12.81 -3.98
N VAL A 155 -8.84 -12.11 -3.08
CA VAL A 155 -9.08 -12.58 -1.71
C VAL A 155 -9.90 -13.87 -1.68
N LEU A 156 -10.85 -14.05 -2.61
CA LEU A 156 -11.71 -15.24 -2.66
C LEU A 156 -10.89 -16.53 -2.80
N PRO A 157 -10.12 -16.73 -3.90
CA PRO A 157 -9.33 -17.95 -4.07
C PRO A 157 -8.21 -18.06 -3.02
N LEU A 158 -7.70 -16.95 -2.48
CA LEU A 158 -6.73 -16.98 -1.39
C LEU A 158 -7.31 -17.60 -0.12
N LEU A 159 -8.53 -17.23 0.26
CA LEU A 159 -9.16 -17.75 1.47
C LEU A 159 -9.74 -19.15 1.29
N GLU A 160 -10.11 -19.55 0.07
CA GLU A 160 -10.54 -20.92 -0.23
C GLU A 160 -9.36 -21.90 -0.29
N GLY A 161 -8.23 -21.47 -0.86
CA GLY A 161 -7.05 -22.32 -1.07
C GLY A 161 -6.00 -22.22 0.03
N SER A 162 -6.08 -21.27 0.96
CA SER A 162 -5.04 -21.04 1.97
C SER A 162 -5.55 -20.43 3.28
N ASN A 163 -4.69 -20.44 4.31
CA ASN A 163 -4.98 -19.82 5.59
C ASN A 163 -4.74 -18.30 5.55
N ILE A 164 -5.37 -17.56 6.48
CA ILE A 164 -5.24 -16.08 6.57
C ILE A 164 -3.76 -15.64 6.58
N THR A 165 -2.91 -16.28 7.39
CA THR A 165 -1.47 -15.92 7.45
C THR A 165 -0.76 -16.08 6.10
N SER A 166 -1.05 -17.13 5.35
CA SER A 166 -0.49 -17.32 4.01
C SER A 166 -0.98 -16.24 3.05
N ALA A 167 -2.25 -15.84 3.14
CA ALA A 167 -2.80 -14.75 2.33
C ALA A 167 -2.12 -13.40 2.63
N PHE A 168 -1.81 -13.08 3.88
CA PHE A 168 -1.01 -11.89 4.24
C PHE A 168 0.40 -11.93 3.61
N LEU A 169 1.04 -13.11 3.57
CA LEU A 169 2.33 -13.28 2.90
C LEU A 169 2.25 -13.12 1.39
N VAL A 170 1.13 -13.52 0.76
CA VAL A 170 0.88 -13.24 -0.67
C VAL A 170 0.76 -11.74 -0.91
N CYS A 171 0.07 -10.99 -0.04
CA CYS A 171 0.05 -9.52 -0.13
C CYS A 171 1.45 -8.91 -0.01
N ALA A 172 2.29 -9.42 0.90
CA ALA A 172 3.68 -9.00 1.01
C ALA A 172 4.48 -9.33 -0.25
N ALA A 173 4.26 -10.50 -0.86
CA ALA A 173 4.88 -10.89 -2.11
C ALA A 173 4.46 -9.97 -3.28
N LEU A 174 3.16 -9.66 -3.41
CA LEU A 174 2.65 -8.72 -4.41
C LEU A 174 3.25 -7.33 -4.22
N ALA A 175 3.29 -6.82 -2.99
CA ALA A 175 3.93 -5.55 -2.66
C ALA A 175 5.43 -5.56 -2.99
N SER A 176 6.13 -6.66 -2.74
CA SER A 176 7.56 -6.81 -3.07
C SER A 176 7.79 -6.83 -4.59
N ALA A 177 6.93 -7.51 -5.34
CA ALA A 177 6.96 -7.51 -6.81
C ALA A 177 6.67 -6.09 -7.35
N GLY A 178 5.74 -5.36 -6.74
CA GLY A 178 5.50 -3.94 -7.04
C GLY A 178 6.74 -3.07 -6.79
N ALA A 179 7.42 -3.28 -5.66
CA ALA A 179 8.66 -2.58 -5.34
C ALA A 179 9.79 -2.87 -6.34
N LEU A 180 9.93 -4.13 -6.76
CA LEU A 180 10.88 -4.52 -7.82
C LEU A 180 10.55 -3.84 -9.14
N CYS A 181 9.27 -3.80 -9.54
CA CYS A 181 8.83 -3.11 -10.75
C CYS A 181 9.18 -1.60 -10.72
N PHE A 182 8.99 -0.93 -9.58
CA PHE A 182 9.43 0.46 -9.41
C PHE A 182 10.96 0.61 -9.45
N GLY A 183 11.71 -0.35 -8.90
CA GLY A 183 13.17 -0.39 -9.00
C GLY A 183 13.68 -0.53 -10.44
N LEU A 184 13.02 -1.38 -11.25
CA LEU A 184 13.32 -1.55 -12.67
C LEU A 184 12.93 -0.31 -13.50
N ALA A 185 11.82 0.34 -13.15
CA ALA A 185 11.41 1.61 -13.76
C ALA A 185 12.43 2.73 -13.50
N ARG A 186 13.18 2.68 -12.38
CA ARG A 186 14.28 3.61 -12.08
C ARG A 186 15.52 3.35 -12.95
N GLY A 187 15.90 2.08 -13.12
CA GLY A 187 17.13 1.69 -13.84
C GLY A 187 17.09 1.96 -15.35
N THR A 188 15.90 2.13 -15.92
CA THR A 188 15.68 2.23 -17.37
C THR A 188 15.84 3.65 -17.94
N GLY A 189 16.72 4.48 -17.36
CA GLY A 189 17.16 5.75 -17.97
C GLY A 189 15.99 6.64 -18.35
N VAL A 190 15.28 7.13 -17.33
CA VAL A 190 14.11 7.99 -17.41
C VAL A 190 14.50 9.33 -18.09
N SER A 191 14.53 9.33 -19.43
CA SER A 191 14.51 10.51 -20.30
C SER A 191 13.10 11.14 -20.26
N TRP A 192 12.80 11.82 -19.15
CA TRP A 192 11.56 12.57 -18.97
C TRP A 192 11.80 14.08 -18.97
N ALA A 193 13.07 14.51 -18.94
CA ALA A 193 13.48 15.90 -19.11
C ALA A 193 13.09 16.48 -20.49
N ALA A 194 12.94 15.63 -21.52
CA ALA A 194 12.53 16.08 -22.85
C ALA A 194 11.03 16.42 -22.96
N ALA A 195 10.17 15.85 -22.10
CA ALA A 195 8.72 16.06 -22.18
C ALA A 195 8.26 17.32 -21.43
N SER A 196 8.99 17.77 -20.41
CA SER A 196 8.68 19.03 -19.70
C SER A 196 9.05 20.27 -20.51
N ALA A 197 9.99 20.16 -21.47
CA ALA A 197 10.36 21.27 -22.36
C ALA A 197 9.35 21.52 -23.50
N ALA A 198 8.41 20.59 -23.74
CA ALA A 198 7.42 20.68 -24.80
C ALA A 198 6.06 21.25 -24.34
N HIS A 199 5.86 21.48 -23.04
CA HIS A 199 4.61 22.04 -22.50
C HIS A 199 4.73 23.52 -22.09
N THR A 200 5.89 24.14 -22.36
CA THR A 200 6.17 25.57 -22.15
C THR A 200 6.39 26.33 -23.45
N ARG A 201 5.96 25.78 -24.60
CA ARG A 201 5.92 26.47 -25.90
C ARG A 201 4.51 26.53 -26.45
#